data_AF-A0A974H9A2-F1
#
_entry.id   AF-A0A974H9A2-F1
#
_cell.length_a   1.000
_cell.length_b   1.000
_cell.length_c   1.000
_cell.angle_alpha   90.00
_cell.angle_beta   90.00
_cell.angle_gamma   90.00
#
_symmetry.space_group_name_H-M   'P 1'
#
loop_
_entity.id
_entity.type
_entity.pdbx_description
1 polymer ?
#
loop_
_entity_poly.entity_id
_entity_poly.type
_entity_poly.pdbx_seq_one_letter_code
_entity_poly.pdbx_strand_id
1 'polypeptide(L)'
;MAQMRTTSPSEMERNMEKIIVIFQRFAGKDGCADTMTYQEFEDFMKSELCSFSCNQKNKDVLKQMMKSVDGGMDKKPDDKLDFQEFLNLIGGMMVGCHAALCKLPEGYKPNPSNKKPTDMESSMENIIRIFQKYAGKGGDKYQMDYKEFESFMKTELKTFTEGQKDPNIVQNLMKQMDGSVDDKKDGQINFQEFMNLVGGIMVSCQEAMLRSTHPKKP
;
A
#
# COMPACT_ATOMS: atom_id res chain seq x y z
N MET A 1 -32.24 13.13 7.41
CA MET A 1 -31.37 12.79 6.27
C MET A 1 -30.13 13.64 6.36
N ALA A 2 -29.02 13.10 6.90
CA ALA A 2 -27.76 13.81 6.93
C ALA A 2 -27.15 13.75 5.52
N GLN A 3 -27.07 14.90 4.84
CA GLN A 3 -26.27 15.02 3.63
C GLN A 3 -24.82 14.71 4.00
N MET A 4 -24.32 13.54 3.62
CA MET A 4 -22.89 13.27 3.60
C MET A 4 -22.28 14.28 2.62
N ARG A 5 -21.58 15.29 3.14
CA ARG A 5 -20.74 16.16 2.32
C ARG A 5 -19.63 15.26 1.76
N THR A 6 -19.75 14.85 0.51
CA THR A 6 -18.70 14.09 -0.17
C THR A 6 -17.57 15.06 -0.48
N THR A 7 -16.64 15.23 0.46
CA THR A 7 -15.37 15.89 0.18
C THR A 7 -14.63 15.07 -0.87
N SER A 8 -14.00 15.71 -1.84
CA SER A 8 -13.22 15.00 -2.86
C SER A 8 -12.11 14.18 -2.17
N PRO A 9 -11.85 12.94 -2.61
CA PRO A 9 -10.81 12.11 -2.01
C PRO A 9 -9.46 12.83 -1.99
N SER A 10 -8.62 12.54 -0.99
CA SER A 10 -7.25 13.04 -0.95
C SER A 10 -6.38 12.40 -2.05
N GLU A 11 -5.12 12.82 -2.15
CA GLU A 11 -4.17 12.16 -3.04
C GLU A 11 -3.86 10.73 -2.57
N MET A 12 -3.68 10.54 -1.26
CA MET A 12 -3.46 9.22 -0.68
C MET A 12 -4.63 8.27 -0.93
N GLU A 13 -5.87 8.72 -0.68
CA GLU A 13 -7.09 7.92 -0.88
C GLU A 13 -7.23 7.49 -2.35
N ARG A 14 -6.94 8.40 -3.31
CA ARG A 14 -6.93 8.05 -4.75
C ARG A 14 -5.88 7.00 -5.10
N ASN A 15 -4.68 7.07 -4.52
CA ASN A 15 -3.63 6.09 -4.79
C ASN A 15 -3.99 4.72 -4.19
N MET A 16 -4.56 4.69 -2.99
CA MET A 16 -5.07 3.46 -2.36
C MET A 16 -6.20 2.83 -3.18
N GLU A 17 -7.20 3.62 -3.59
CA GLU A 17 -8.29 3.17 -4.45
C GLU A 17 -7.74 2.59 -5.76
N LYS A 18 -6.79 3.28 -6.39
CA LYS A 18 -6.17 2.82 -7.64
C LYS A 18 -5.46 1.48 -7.46
N ILE A 19 -4.73 1.25 -6.37
CA ILE A 19 -4.10 -0.04 -6.07
C ILE A 19 -5.16 -1.15 -5.95
N ILE A 20 -6.25 -0.90 -5.23
CA ILE A 20 -7.33 -1.89 -5.07
C ILE A 20 -7.99 -2.21 -6.42
N VAL A 21 -8.30 -1.18 -7.21
CA VAL A 21 -8.91 -1.35 -8.54
C VAL A 21 -7.97 -2.08 -9.51
N ILE A 22 -6.66 -1.86 -9.43
CA ILE A 22 -5.68 -2.61 -10.23
C ILE A 22 -5.72 -4.08 -9.85
N PHE A 23 -5.68 -4.43 -8.55
CA PHE A 23 -5.82 -5.82 -8.13
C PHE A 23 -7.09 -6.46 -8.71
N GLN A 24 -8.24 -5.80 -8.54
CA GLN A 24 -9.53 -6.28 -9.04
C GLN A 24 -9.61 -6.40 -10.57
N ARG A 25 -8.80 -5.64 -11.32
CA ARG A 25 -8.73 -5.74 -12.79
C ARG A 25 -8.05 -7.02 -13.25
N PHE A 26 -7.07 -7.50 -12.48
CA PHE A 26 -6.30 -8.70 -12.82
C PHE A 26 -6.87 -9.96 -12.15
N ALA A 27 -7.48 -9.84 -10.98
CA ALA A 27 -8.14 -10.92 -10.27
C ALA A 27 -9.46 -11.37 -10.92
N GLY A 28 -9.83 -12.63 -10.70
CA GLY A 28 -11.17 -13.16 -11.03
C GLY A 28 -11.42 -13.58 -12.48
N LYS A 29 -10.40 -13.66 -13.34
CA LYS A 29 -10.54 -14.28 -14.67
C LYS A 29 -10.87 -15.77 -14.57
N ASP A 30 -10.48 -16.42 -13.47
CA ASP A 30 -10.82 -17.80 -13.14
C ASP A 30 -12.19 -17.96 -12.45
N GLY A 31 -12.92 -16.87 -12.24
CA GLY A 31 -14.20 -16.84 -11.53
C GLY A 31 -14.09 -16.54 -10.02
N CYS A 32 -12.89 -16.33 -9.48
CA CYS A 32 -12.66 -15.94 -8.08
C CYS A 32 -12.10 -14.51 -7.98
N ALA A 33 -12.97 -13.50 -7.81
CA ALA A 33 -12.56 -12.10 -7.76
C ALA A 33 -11.71 -11.70 -6.53
N ASP A 34 -11.62 -12.59 -5.55
CA ASP A 34 -10.92 -12.34 -4.28
C ASP A 34 -9.43 -12.70 -4.35
N THR A 35 -9.01 -13.45 -5.38
CA THR A 35 -7.65 -13.97 -5.50
C THR A 35 -7.11 -13.84 -6.94
N MET A 36 -5.79 -13.88 -7.07
CA MET A 36 -5.08 -13.94 -8.35
C MET A 36 -4.31 -15.24 -8.46
N THR A 37 -4.57 -15.99 -9.53
CA THR A 37 -3.72 -17.12 -9.96
C THR A 37 -2.33 -16.65 -10.40
N TYR A 38 -1.38 -17.57 -10.55
CA TYR A 38 -0.05 -17.24 -11.09
C TYR A 38 -0.12 -16.56 -12.47
N GLN A 39 -1.04 -16.96 -13.35
CA GLN A 39 -1.15 -16.36 -14.68
C GLN A 39 -1.62 -14.90 -14.59
N GLU A 40 -2.60 -14.62 -13.73
CA GLU A 40 -3.10 -13.25 -13.49
C GLU A 40 -2.02 -12.38 -12.83
N PHE A 41 -1.29 -12.94 -11.87
CA PHE A 41 -0.13 -12.30 -11.26
C PHE A 41 0.97 -11.98 -12.28
N GLU A 42 1.28 -12.93 -13.17
CA GLU A 42 2.27 -12.74 -14.21
C GLU A 42 1.84 -11.64 -15.19
N ASP A 43 0.57 -11.63 -15.61
CA ASP A 43 -0.01 -10.58 -16.45
C ASP A 43 0.09 -9.21 -15.77
N PHE A 44 -0.24 -9.13 -14.48
CA PHE A 44 -0.08 -7.92 -13.67
C PHE A 44 1.37 -7.44 -13.67
N MET A 45 2.33 -8.30 -13.33
CA MET A 45 3.75 -7.94 -13.26
C MET A 45 4.28 -7.43 -14.60
N LYS A 46 3.85 -8.03 -15.72
CA LYS A 46 4.25 -7.62 -17.07
C LYS A 46 3.58 -6.33 -17.54
N SER A 47 2.37 -6.04 -17.05
CA SER A 47 1.60 -4.85 -17.45
C SER A 47 1.90 -3.64 -16.56
N GLU A 48 1.76 -3.80 -15.24
CA GLU A 48 1.78 -2.72 -14.27
C GLU A 48 3.16 -2.51 -13.63
N LEU A 49 4.08 -3.48 -13.71
CA LEU A 49 5.43 -3.38 -13.14
C LEU A 49 6.52 -3.77 -14.15
N CYS A 50 6.33 -3.43 -15.43
CA CYS A 50 7.26 -3.80 -16.51
C CYS A 50 8.66 -3.24 -16.31
N SER A 51 8.84 -2.10 -15.63
CA SER A 51 10.18 -1.58 -15.32
C SER A 51 11.00 -2.59 -14.51
N PHE A 52 10.34 -3.36 -13.64
CA PHE A 52 10.93 -4.48 -12.92
C PHE A 52 10.95 -5.75 -13.77
N SER A 53 9.80 -6.21 -14.27
CA SER A 53 9.63 -7.57 -14.80
C SER A 53 10.26 -7.79 -16.18
N CYS A 54 10.19 -6.79 -17.06
CA CYS A 54 10.67 -6.91 -18.45
C CYS A 54 12.20 -6.95 -18.57
N ASN A 55 12.91 -6.57 -17.50
CA ASN A 55 14.38 -6.54 -17.47
C ASN A 55 15.00 -7.76 -16.77
N GLN A 56 14.19 -8.75 -16.35
CA GLN A 56 14.66 -9.89 -15.58
C GLN A 56 15.30 -10.96 -16.46
N LYS A 57 16.53 -11.36 -16.11
CA LYS A 57 17.24 -12.47 -16.78
C LYS A 57 16.78 -13.84 -16.29
N ASN A 58 16.36 -13.92 -15.02
CA ASN A 58 15.84 -15.15 -14.43
C ASN A 58 14.36 -15.32 -14.80
N LYS A 59 14.05 -16.35 -15.59
CA LYS A 59 12.67 -16.65 -16.03
C LYS A 59 11.76 -17.09 -14.88
N ASP A 60 12.32 -17.57 -13.78
CA ASP A 60 11.57 -18.05 -12.62
C ASP A 60 11.40 -16.99 -11.52
N VAL A 61 11.90 -15.76 -11.72
CA VAL A 61 11.85 -14.72 -10.69
C VAL A 61 10.42 -14.39 -10.25
N LEU A 62 9.47 -14.35 -11.18
CA LEU A 62 8.07 -14.05 -10.85
C LEU A 62 7.44 -15.19 -10.03
N LYS A 63 7.74 -16.44 -10.37
CA LYS A 63 7.30 -17.60 -9.57
C LYS A 63 7.88 -17.56 -8.17
N GLN A 64 9.16 -17.20 -8.03
CA GLN A 64 9.82 -17.07 -6.73
C GLN A 64 9.21 -15.93 -5.91
N MET A 65 8.86 -14.81 -6.55
CA MET A 65 8.19 -13.69 -5.89
C MET A 65 6.80 -14.08 -5.38
N MET A 66 5.96 -14.69 -6.22
CA MET A 66 4.65 -15.15 -5.78
C MET A 66 4.76 -16.12 -4.59
N LYS A 67 5.63 -17.12 -4.70
CA LYS A 67 5.89 -18.08 -3.60
C LYS A 67 6.43 -17.45 -2.32
N SER A 68 7.04 -16.26 -2.40
CA SER A 68 7.55 -15.57 -1.21
C SER A 68 6.46 -14.85 -0.41
N VAL A 69 5.28 -14.66 -1.01
CA VAL A 69 4.14 -13.99 -0.37
C VAL A 69 2.89 -14.86 -0.26
N ASP A 70 2.79 -15.95 -1.03
CA ASP A 70 1.75 -16.98 -0.98
C ASP A 70 1.83 -17.78 0.34
N GLY A 71 0.70 -17.83 1.04
CA GLY A 71 0.56 -18.27 2.42
C GLY A 71 0.79 -17.19 3.47
N GLY A 72 0.93 -15.91 3.07
CA GLY A 72 0.95 -14.72 3.93
C GLY A 72 1.46 -14.89 5.37
N MET A 73 0.69 -14.41 6.34
CA MET A 73 0.98 -14.55 7.78
C MET A 73 0.51 -15.88 8.38
N ASP A 74 -0.47 -16.55 7.75
CA ASP A 74 -1.10 -17.77 8.28
C ASP A 74 -0.42 -19.06 7.80
N LYS A 75 0.60 -18.93 6.94
CA LYS A 75 1.46 -19.99 6.36
C LYS A 75 0.68 -21.08 5.66
N LYS A 76 -0.40 -20.72 4.95
CA LYS A 76 -1.21 -21.65 4.16
C LYS A 76 -1.17 -21.30 2.68
N PRO A 77 -0.15 -21.76 1.95
CA PRO A 77 -0.08 -21.54 0.52
C PRO A 77 -1.27 -22.18 -0.19
N ASP A 78 -1.89 -21.45 -1.11
CA ASP A 78 -2.99 -21.91 -1.94
C ASP A 78 -2.73 -21.78 -3.45
N ASP A 79 -1.47 -21.46 -3.81
CA ASP A 79 -1.02 -21.17 -5.17
C ASP A 79 -1.77 -20.00 -5.84
N LYS A 80 -2.39 -19.13 -5.02
CA LYS A 80 -2.99 -17.86 -5.43
C LYS A 80 -2.46 -16.72 -4.56
N LEU A 81 -2.83 -15.50 -4.93
CA LEU A 81 -2.59 -14.31 -4.13
C LEU A 81 -3.92 -13.67 -3.77
N ASP A 82 -4.26 -13.66 -2.49
CA ASP A 82 -5.28 -12.75 -2.00
C ASP A 82 -4.76 -11.30 -2.00
N PHE A 83 -5.63 -10.36 -1.65
CA PHE A 83 -5.24 -8.95 -1.64
C PHE A 83 -4.24 -8.59 -0.56
N GLN A 84 -4.28 -9.24 0.61
CA GLN A 84 -3.32 -9.01 1.67
C GLN A 84 -1.91 -9.46 1.24
N GLU A 85 -1.79 -10.61 0.58
CA GLU A 85 -0.53 -11.15 0.05
C GLU A 85 0.00 -10.28 -1.10
N PHE A 86 -0.90 -9.83 -1.98
CA PHE A 86 -0.57 -8.84 -3.00
C PHE A 86 -0.02 -7.54 -2.38
N LEU A 87 -0.65 -7.02 -1.33
CA LEU A 87 -0.17 -5.83 -0.62
C LEU A 87 1.15 -6.06 0.11
N ASN A 88 1.43 -7.26 0.60
CA ASN A 88 2.74 -7.60 1.18
C ASN A 88 3.84 -7.49 0.12
N LEU A 89 3.58 -7.97 -1.10
CA LEU A 89 4.52 -7.82 -2.23
C LEU A 89 4.76 -6.35 -2.57
N ILE A 90 3.68 -5.61 -2.81
CA ILE A 90 3.73 -4.20 -3.25
C ILE A 90 4.31 -3.30 -2.15
N GLY A 91 3.96 -3.55 -0.89
CA GLY A 91 4.53 -2.92 0.30
C GLY A 91 6.03 -3.19 0.44
N GLY A 92 6.46 -4.44 0.29
CA GLY A 92 7.88 -4.81 0.32
C GLY A 92 8.69 -4.10 -0.77
N MET A 93 8.14 -4.01 -1.99
CA MET A 93 8.77 -3.25 -3.08
C MET A 93 8.90 -1.76 -2.73
N MET A 94 7.84 -1.14 -2.21
CA MET A 94 7.87 0.26 -1.79
C MET A 94 8.88 0.50 -0.66
N VAL A 95 8.95 -0.39 0.33
CA VAL A 95 9.94 -0.30 1.43
C VAL A 95 11.36 -0.37 0.88
N GLY A 96 11.62 -1.29 -0.05
CA GLY A 96 12.92 -1.37 -0.74
C GLY A 96 13.25 -0.09 -1.53
N CYS A 97 12.28 0.46 -2.27
CA CYS A 97 12.43 1.72 -2.99
C CYS A 97 12.71 2.89 -2.05
N HIS A 98 11.94 3.04 -0.97
CA HIS A 98 12.14 4.09 0.03
C HIS A 98 13.52 3.98 0.67
N ALA A 99 13.96 2.79 1.06
CA ALA A 99 15.29 2.55 1.62
C ALA A 99 16.42 2.89 0.64
N ALA A 100 16.24 2.63 -0.65
CA ALA A 100 17.19 3.02 -1.69
C ALA A 100 17.24 4.55 -1.86
N LEU A 101 16.08 5.22 -1.87
CA LEU A 101 15.97 6.68 -1.96
C LEU A 101 16.65 7.37 -0.77
N CYS A 102 16.51 6.84 0.45
CA CYS A 102 17.13 7.39 1.66
C CYS A 102 18.66 7.33 1.64
N LYS A 103 19.27 6.49 0.80
CA LYS A 103 20.72 6.36 0.66
C LYS A 103 21.30 7.31 -0.40
N LEU A 104 20.45 8.02 -1.15
CA LEU A 104 20.90 8.95 -2.18
C LEU A 104 21.44 10.25 -1.56
N PRO A 105 22.44 10.89 -2.19
CA PRO A 105 22.92 12.18 -1.74
C PRO A 105 21.84 13.26 -1.90
N GLU A 106 21.88 14.27 -1.04
CA GLU A 106 21.00 15.43 -1.15
C GLU A 106 21.13 16.09 -2.53
N GLY A 107 20.00 16.44 -3.14
CA GLY A 107 19.97 17.02 -4.48
C GLY A 107 20.17 16.02 -5.62
N TYR A 108 20.17 14.71 -5.36
CA TYR A 108 20.19 13.69 -6.41
C TYR A 108 19.05 13.93 -7.41
N LYS A 109 19.41 14.02 -8.69
CA LYS A 109 18.47 14.10 -9.81
C LYS A 109 18.47 12.76 -10.53
N PRO A 110 17.37 11.99 -10.49
CA PRO A 110 17.29 10.75 -11.25
C PRO A 110 17.43 11.05 -12.74
N ASN A 111 18.11 10.17 -13.46
CA ASN A 111 18.08 10.22 -14.92
C ASN A 111 16.63 10.03 -15.37
N PRO A 112 16.09 10.92 -16.23
CA PRO A 112 14.73 10.78 -16.69
C PRO A 112 14.59 9.46 -17.47
N SER A 113 13.62 8.65 -17.06
CA SER A 113 13.20 7.47 -17.82
C SER A 113 12.45 7.93 -19.07
N ASN A 114 12.79 7.36 -20.22
CA ASN A 114 12.03 7.57 -21.47
C ASN A 114 10.68 6.82 -21.47
N LYS A 115 10.45 5.94 -20.50
CA LYS A 115 9.17 5.23 -20.35
C LYS A 115 8.30 5.96 -19.33
N LYS A 116 7.06 6.26 -19.75
CA LYS A 116 6.02 6.78 -18.84
C LYS A 116 5.71 5.72 -17.78
N PRO A 117 5.65 6.07 -16.48
CA PRO A 117 5.30 5.12 -15.44
C PRO A 117 3.88 4.60 -15.62
N THR A 118 3.65 3.36 -15.22
CA THR A 118 2.31 2.75 -15.16
C THR A 118 1.46 3.39 -14.05
N ASP A 119 0.19 3.01 -13.99
CA ASP A 119 -0.70 3.45 -12.91
C ASP A 119 -0.23 2.92 -11.54
N MET A 120 0.20 1.65 -11.47
CA MET A 120 0.77 1.07 -10.25
C MET A 120 2.07 1.76 -9.84
N GLU A 121 3.03 1.91 -10.77
CA GLU A 121 4.32 2.56 -10.49
C GLU A 121 4.13 3.99 -9.99
N SER A 122 3.22 4.74 -10.64
CA SER A 122 2.88 6.11 -10.23
C SER A 122 2.26 6.15 -8.83
N SER A 123 1.36 5.21 -8.51
CA SER A 123 0.75 5.15 -7.18
C SER A 123 1.73 4.77 -6.07
N MET A 124 2.62 3.81 -6.33
CA MET A 124 3.69 3.47 -5.40
C MET A 124 4.63 4.66 -5.15
N GLU A 125 5.02 5.36 -6.20
CA GLU A 125 5.85 6.57 -6.09
C GLU A 125 5.15 7.67 -5.28
N ASN A 126 3.87 7.93 -5.55
CA ASN A 126 3.11 8.95 -4.84
C ASN A 126 2.95 8.62 -3.35
N ILE A 127 2.69 7.36 -2.98
CA ILE A 127 2.61 6.94 -1.57
C ILE A 127 3.93 7.21 -0.85
N ILE A 128 5.07 6.88 -1.47
CA ILE A 128 6.40 7.18 -0.93
C ILE A 128 6.58 8.69 -0.74
N ARG A 129 6.24 9.49 -1.76
CA ARG A 129 6.36 10.96 -1.72
C ARG A 129 5.46 11.59 -0.64
N ILE A 130 4.25 11.07 -0.46
CA ILE A 130 3.33 11.52 0.59
C ILE A 130 3.95 11.26 1.95
N PHE A 131 4.47 10.06 2.23
CA PHE A 131 5.17 9.82 3.49
C PHE A 131 6.31 10.82 3.73
N GLN A 132 7.18 11.01 2.72
CA GLN A 132 8.32 11.94 2.80
C GLN A 132 7.92 13.42 2.97
N LYS A 133 6.71 13.81 2.54
CA LYS A 133 6.15 15.16 2.74
C LYS A 133 5.78 15.42 4.22
N TYR A 134 5.46 14.38 4.97
CA TYR A 134 5.07 14.49 6.37
C TYR A 134 6.23 14.22 7.33
N ALA A 135 7.08 13.24 7.04
CA ALA A 135 8.24 12.88 7.86
C ALA A 135 9.30 14.00 7.92
N GLY A 136 10.06 14.04 9.02
CA GLY A 136 11.30 14.82 9.13
C GLY A 136 11.23 16.26 9.61
N LYS A 137 10.05 16.82 9.81
CA LYS A 137 9.85 18.17 10.41
C LYS A 137 10.19 18.18 11.90
N GLY A 138 10.06 17.05 12.59
CA GLY A 138 10.39 16.83 14.00
C GLY A 138 11.88 16.52 14.28
N GLY A 139 12.68 16.28 13.24
CA GLY A 139 14.13 16.07 13.34
C GLY A 139 14.65 14.77 12.70
N ASP A 140 13.89 13.67 12.79
CA ASP A 140 14.23 12.42 12.09
C ASP A 140 13.62 12.40 10.69
N LYS A 141 14.45 12.65 9.67
CA LYS A 141 14.02 12.73 8.27
C LYS A 141 13.43 11.46 7.66
N TYR A 142 13.46 10.33 8.37
CA TYR A 142 12.99 9.04 7.86
C TYR A 142 11.76 8.49 8.59
N GLN A 143 11.28 9.21 9.61
CA GLN A 143 10.18 8.77 10.44
C GLN A 143 9.19 9.92 10.67
N MET A 144 7.96 9.57 11.02
CA MET A 144 6.95 10.54 11.47
C MET A 144 6.80 10.48 12.97
N ASP A 145 6.97 11.61 13.66
CA ASP A 145 6.52 11.76 15.03
C ASP A 145 4.98 11.79 15.12
N TYR A 146 4.42 11.80 16.34
CA TYR A 146 2.97 11.83 16.52
C TYR A 146 2.28 13.03 15.85
N LYS A 147 2.88 14.23 15.83
CA LYS A 147 2.25 15.42 15.24
C LYS A 147 2.23 15.32 13.72
N GLU A 148 3.31 14.81 13.14
CA GLU A 148 3.43 14.56 11.70
C GLU A 148 2.44 13.48 11.26
N PHE A 149 2.39 12.38 12.00
CA PHE A 149 1.43 11.30 11.78
C PHE A 149 -0.02 11.78 11.91
N GLU A 150 -0.34 12.56 12.94
CA GLU A 150 -1.68 13.12 13.13
C GLU A 150 -2.06 14.07 11.98
N SER A 151 -1.12 14.88 11.51
CA SER A 151 -1.32 15.76 10.35
C SER A 151 -1.57 14.96 9.07
N PHE A 152 -0.82 13.88 8.85
CA PHE A 152 -1.05 12.94 7.75
C PHE A 152 -2.46 12.35 7.83
N MET A 153 -2.84 11.75 8.96
CA MET A 153 -4.15 11.10 9.13
C MET A 153 -5.32 12.05 8.88
N LYS A 154 -5.25 13.28 9.41
CA LYS A 154 -6.33 14.27 9.28
C LYS A 154 -6.40 14.92 7.89
N THR A 155 -5.35 14.82 7.08
CA THR A 155 -5.30 15.47 5.76
C THR A 155 -5.43 14.45 4.63
N GLU A 156 -4.57 13.44 4.63
CA GLU A 156 -4.45 12.44 3.58
C GLU A 156 -5.41 11.27 3.80
N LEU A 157 -5.82 10.98 5.02
CA LEU A 157 -6.81 9.92 5.34
C LEU A 157 -8.03 10.50 6.04
N LYS A 158 -8.48 11.66 5.54
CA LYS A 158 -9.54 12.44 6.16
C LYS A 158 -10.87 11.68 6.19
N THR A 159 -11.25 11.01 5.10
CA THR A 159 -12.51 10.24 5.04
C THR A 159 -12.50 9.11 6.07
N PHE A 160 -11.36 8.42 6.21
CA PHE A 160 -11.18 7.41 7.25
C PHE A 160 -11.33 8.02 8.64
N THR A 161 -10.61 9.11 8.92
CA THR A 161 -10.53 9.72 10.27
C THR A 161 -11.86 10.34 10.71
N GLU A 162 -12.55 11.07 9.83
CA GLU A 162 -13.86 11.69 10.12
C GLU A 162 -14.99 10.65 10.24
N GLY A 163 -14.82 9.47 9.66
CA GLY A 163 -15.76 8.36 9.76
C GLY A 163 -15.72 7.62 11.12
N GLN A 164 -14.72 7.87 11.95
CA GLN A 164 -14.53 7.14 13.21
C GLN A 164 -15.34 7.74 14.35
N LYS A 165 -15.91 6.87 15.19
CA LYS A 165 -16.61 7.28 16.42
C LYS A 165 -15.66 7.52 17.58
N ASP A 166 -14.49 6.89 17.56
CA ASP A 166 -13.49 7.02 18.62
C ASP A 166 -12.64 8.29 18.40
N PRO A 167 -12.74 9.30 19.29
CA PRO A 167 -11.93 10.52 19.16
C PRO A 167 -10.43 10.26 19.33
N ASN A 168 -10.03 9.11 19.89
CA ASN A 168 -8.64 8.75 20.12
C ASN A 168 -8.09 7.80 19.04
N ILE A 169 -8.81 7.57 17.94
CA ILE A 169 -8.42 6.59 16.92
C ILE A 169 -7.00 6.81 16.39
N VAL A 170 -6.62 8.07 16.12
CA VAL A 170 -5.27 8.40 15.60
C VAL A 170 -4.19 8.04 16.63
N GLN A 171 -4.44 8.32 17.92
CA GLN A 171 -3.51 7.94 18.98
C GLN A 171 -3.40 6.43 19.16
N ASN A 172 -4.52 5.71 19.02
CA ASN A 172 -4.56 4.26 19.11
C ASN A 172 -3.81 3.61 17.95
N LEU A 173 -3.99 4.13 16.73
CA LEU A 173 -3.24 3.69 15.55
C LEU A 173 -1.74 3.94 15.72
N MET A 174 -1.34 5.12 16.22
CA MET A 174 0.08 5.38 16.52
C MET A 174 0.66 4.28 17.42
N LYS A 175 -0.01 3.98 18.53
CA LYS A 175 0.45 2.94 19.49
C LYS A 175 0.46 1.53 18.91
N GLN A 176 -0.40 1.26 17.93
CA GLN A 176 -0.45 -0.03 17.24
C GLN A 176 0.69 -0.17 16.23
N MET A 177 1.07 0.93 15.58
CA MET A 177 2.10 0.94 14.54
C MET A 177 3.52 1.07 15.08
N ASP A 178 3.72 1.90 16.10
CA ASP A 178 5.01 2.15 16.76
C ASP A 178 5.57 0.86 17.38
N GLY A 179 6.63 0.34 16.78
CA GLY A 179 7.28 -0.92 17.13
C GLY A 179 6.64 -2.16 16.50
N SER A 180 5.71 -2.03 15.55
CA SER A 180 5.02 -3.18 14.93
C SER A 180 5.93 -4.07 14.06
N VAL A 181 7.13 -3.58 13.74
CA VAL A 181 8.10 -4.27 12.87
C VAL A 181 9.32 -4.74 13.64
N ASP A 182 9.75 -4.03 14.68
CA ASP A 182 11.01 -4.27 15.39
C ASP A 182 10.92 -4.18 16.92
N ASP A 183 9.71 -4.10 17.47
CA ASP A 183 9.39 -3.95 18.90
C ASP A 183 9.97 -2.69 19.57
N LYS A 184 10.48 -1.72 18.79
CA LYS A 184 10.96 -0.44 19.33
C LYS A 184 9.82 0.58 19.36
N LYS A 185 9.42 0.94 20.57
CA LYS A 185 8.42 1.99 20.81
C LYS A 185 9.10 3.34 21.00
N ASP A 186 9.64 3.89 19.92
CA ASP A 186 10.38 5.16 19.93
C ASP A 186 9.46 6.38 19.80
N GLY A 187 8.14 6.14 19.64
CA GLY A 187 7.14 7.19 19.48
C GLY A 187 7.14 7.78 18.08
N GLN A 188 7.71 7.06 17.10
CA GLN A 188 7.73 7.44 15.69
C GLN A 188 7.18 6.31 14.81
N ILE A 189 6.87 6.64 13.56
CA ILE A 189 6.46 5.68 12.54
C ILE A 189 7.45 5.74 11.40
N ASN A 190 8.19 4.65 11.20
CA ASN A 190 9.01 4.47 10.02
C ASN A 190 8.17 4.04 8.80
N PHE A 191 8.79 4.02 7.62
CA PHE A 191 8.06 3.75 6.39
C PHE A 191 7.45 2.33 6.32
N GLN A 192 8.06 1.33 6.95
CA GLN A 192 7.52 -0.03 6.95
C GLN A 192 6.27 -0.13 7.85
N GLU A 193 6.31 0.50 9.03
CA GLU A 193 5.15 0.61 9.91
C GLU A 193 4.03 1.42 9.25
N PHE A 194 4.36 2.50 8.55
CA PHE A 194 3.41 3.23 7.73
C PHE A 194 2.74 2.35 6.67
N MET A 195 3.50 1.50 5.96
CA MET A 195 2.93 0.60 4.96
C MET A 195 2.01 -0.46 5.57
N ASN A 196 2.29 -0.94 6.78
CA ASN A 196 1.39 -1.85 7.51
C ASN A 196 0.03 -1.18 7.79
N LEU A 197 0.02 0.10 8.20
CA LEU A 197 -1.21 0.86 8.43
C LEU A 197 -2.01 1.02 7.15
N VAL A 198 -1.34 1.52 6.09
CA VAL A 198 -1.98 1.78 4.79
C VAL A 198 -2.52 0.49 4.19
N GLY A 199 -1.77 -0.61 4.31
CA GLY A 199 -2.20 -1.95 3.91
C GLY A 199 -3.47 -2.40 4.62
N GLY A 200 -3.52 -2.29 5.95
CA GLY A 200 -4.72 -2.66 6.73
C GLY A 200 -5.97 -1.84 6.37
N ILE A 201 -5.81 -0.55 6.07
CA ILE A 201 -6.91 0.29 5.58
C ILE A 201 -7.36 -0.16 4.19
N MET A 202 -6.42 -0.43 3.27
CA MET A 202 -6.78 -0.90 1.91
C MET A 202 -7.53 -2.23 1.95
N VAL A 203 -7.12 -3.19 2.78
CA VAL A 203 -7.86 -4.46 2.97
C VAL A 203 -9.29 -4.20 3.43
N SER A 204 -9.45 -3.35 4.45
CA SER A 204 -10.78 -2.97 4.96
C SER A 204 -11.66 -2.31 3.88
N CYS A 205 -11.07 -1.45 3.04
CA CYS A 205 -11.74 -0.82 1.91
C CYS A 205 -12.15 -1.83 0.83
N GLN A 206 -11.25 -2.75 0.47
CA GLN A 206 -11.54 -3.78 -0.53
C GLN A 206 -12.69 -4.68 -0.08
N GLU A 207 -12.67 -5.16 1.16
CA GLU A 207 -13.77 -5.97 1.69
C GLU A 207 -15.11 -5.23 1.65
N ALA A 208 -15.12 -3.92 1.97
CA ALA A 208 -16.32 -3.10 1.88
C ALA A 208 -16.84 -2.99 0.43
N MET A 209 -15.94 -2.86 -0.55
CA MET A 209 -16.29 -2.85 -1.97
C MET A 209 -16.87 -4.20 -2.42
N LEU A 210 -16.23 -5.32 -2.08
CA LEU A 210 -16.71 -6.67 -2.42
C LEU A 210 -18.09 -6.98 -1.80
N ARG A 211 -18.32 -6.55 -0.56
CA ARG A 211 -19.64 -6.68 0.09
C ARG A 211 -20.74 -5.88 -0.63
N SER A 212 -20.39 -4.77 -1.27
CA SER A 212 -21.35 -3.93 -2.00
C SER A 212 -21.72 -4.49 -3.39
N THR A 213 -20.80 -5.22 -4.03
CA THR A 213 -21.02 -5.82 -5.36
C THR A 213 -21.67 -7.20 -5.29
N HIS A 214 -21.50 -7.94 -4.18
CA HIS A 214 -22.13 -9.23 -3.92
C HIS A 214 -22.89 -9.22 -2.58
N PRO A 215 -24.08 -8.57 -2.48
CA PRO A 215 -24.88 -8.64 -1.28
C PRO A 215 -25.27 -10.10 -1.02
N LYS A 216 -24.82 -10.67 0.12
CA LYS A 216 -25.30 -11.97 0.59
C LYS A 216 -26.84 -11.89 0.65
N LYS A 217 -27.53 -12.72 -0.15
CA LYS A 217 -28.98 -12.86 0.00
C LYS A 217 -29.27 -13.34 1.43
N PRO A 218 -30.30 -12.77 2.09
CA PRO A 218 -30.69 -13.17 3.44
C PRO A 218 -31.08 -14.65 3.52
#